data_AF-A0A3C0DVI2-F1
#
_entry.id   AF-A0A3C0DVI2-F1
#
_cell.length_a   1.000
_cell.length_b   1.000
_cell.length_c   1.000
_cell.angle_alpha   90.00
_cell.angle_beta   90.00
_cell.angle_gamma   90.00
#
_symmetry.space_group_name_H-M   'P 1'
#
loop_
_entity.id
_entity.type
_entity.pdbx_description
1 polymer ?
#
loop_
_entity_poly.entity_id
_entity_poly.type
_entity_poly.pdbx_seq_one_letter_code
_entity_poly.pdbx_strand_id
1 'polypeptide(L)'
;ERTALDIALRYRRTEIGELLRQRGGKLGVELANPDDGNAEPQPLILDDELDGMDSDGVVLTMVLGQEGPGLSILGWPGEIYLIESSSDLDDWIGVGEVTNDVGRVNWSDPRGDLGKVNFYRIRLMD
;
A
#
# COMPACT_ATOMS: atom_id res chain seq x y z
N GLU A 1 -4.66 10.74 8.29
CA GLU A 1 -3.50 10.73 7.38
C GLU A 1 -2.34 10.00 8.06
N ARG A 2 -1.58 9.19 7.32
CA ARG A 2 -0.33 8.58 7.81
C ARG A 2 0.84 9.47 7.39
N THR A 3 1.70 9.83 8.34
CA THR A 3 2.89 10.65 8.10
C THR A 3 4.12 9.78 7.80
N ALA A 4 5.18 10.40 7.29
CA ALA A 4 6.48 9.75 7.13
C ALA A 4 7.00 9.13 8.44
N LEU A 5 6.71 9.74 9.59
CA LEU A 5 7.10 9.22 10.90
C LEU A 5 6.25 8.00 11.30
N ASP A 6 4.94 8.01 11.03
CA ASP A 6 4.07 6.83 11.26
C ASP A 6 4.56 5.62 10.45
N ILE A 7 4.99 5.86 9.20
CA ILE A 7 5.53 4.85 8.30
C ILE A 7 6.85 4.29 8.86
N ALA A 8 7.80 5.15 9.23
CA ALA A 8 9.09 4.71 9.75
C ALA A 8 8.97 3.85 11.03
N LEU A 9 8.06 4.22 11.94
CA LEU A 9 7.81 3.47 13.18
C LEU A 9 7.12 2.13 12.91
N ARG A 10 6.08 2.11 12.06
CA ARG A 10 5.35 0.89 11.69
C ARG A 10 6.31 -0.19 11.15
N TYR A 11 7.30 0.22 10.36
CA TYR A 11 8.26 -0.69 9.73
C TYR A 11 9.56 -0.88 10.48
N ARG A 12 9.61 -0.48 11.77
CA ARG A 12 10.79 -0.61 12.63
C ARG A 12 12.06 -0.05 11.99
N ARG A 13 11.93 1.01 11.19
CA ARG A 13 13.05 1.79 10.66
C ARG A 13 13.49 2.79 11.73
N THR A 14 14.00 2.27 12.85
CA THR A 14 14.22 3.05 14.08
C THR A 14 15.12 4.26 13.83
N GLU A 15 16.22 4.09 13.08
CA GLU A 15 17.14 5.19 12.74
C GLU A 15 16.48 6.29 11.91
N ILE A 16 15.66 5.90 10.93
CA ILE A 16 14.91 6.84 10.08
C ILE A 16 13.81 7.53 10.91
N GLY A 17 13.12 6.79 11.76
CA GLY A 17 12.12 7.34 12.68
C GLY A 17 12.71 8.37 13.64
N GLU A 18 13.89 8.10 14.19
CA GLU A 18 14.64 9.04 15.03
C GLU A 18 15.08 10.27 14.26
N LEU A 19 15.61 10.13 13.04
CA LEU A 19 15.98 11.26 12.20
C LEU A 19 14.78 12.16 11.85
N LEU A 20 13.65 11.55 11.47
CA LEU A 20 12.42 12.28 11.19
C LEU A 20 11.95 13.03 12.44
N ARG A 21 11.94 12.38 13.61
CA ARG A 21 11.59 13.02 14.88
C ARG A 21 12.53 14.18 15.21
N GLN A 22 13.85 13.99 15.06
CA GLN A 22 14.87 15.01 15.34
C GLN A 22 14.70 16.24 14.44
N ARG A 23 14.29 16.04 13.19
CA ARG A 23 14.04 17.13 12.26
C ARG A 23 12.71 17.83 12.50
N GLY A 24 11.81 17.28 13.33
CA GLY A 24 10.49 17.87 13.62
C GLY A 24 9.32 17.17 12.92
N GLY A 25 9.52 15.96 12.39
CA GLY A 25 8.47 15.10 11.89
C GLY A 25 7.47 14.76 13.00
N LYS A 26 6.18 14.97 12.71
CA LYS A 26 5.06 14.67 13.61
C LYS A 26 4.37 13.39 13.16
N LEU A 27 3.75 12.69 14.10
CA LEU A 27 2.82 11.60 13.81
C LEU A 27 1.51 12.16 13.28
N GLY A 28 0.75 11.36 12.52
CA GLY A 28 -0.57 11.75 12.04
C GLY A 28 -1.54 12.06 13.17
N VAL A 29 -1.38 11.37 14.31
CA VAL A 29 -2.14 11.65 15.55
C VAL A 29 -1.77 12.98 16.21
N GLU A 30 -0.53 13.45 16.03
CA GLU A 30 -0.07 14.75 16.53
C GLU A 30 -0.50 15.89 15.62
N LEU A 31 -0.72 15.62 14.33
CA LEU A 31 -1.31 16.57 13.39
C LEU A 31 -2.84 16.67 13.54
N ALA A 32 -3.49 15.59 13.99
CA ALA A 32 -4.94 15.58 14.24
C ALA A 32 -5.36 16.42 15.48
N ASN A 33 -4.41 16.77 16.35
CA ASN A 33 -4.62 17.66 17.48
C ASN A 33 -4.02 19.04 17.18
N PRO A 34 -4.83 20.10 17.03
CA PRO A 34 -4.36 21.40 16.53
C PRO A 34 -3.69 22.27 17.60
N ASP A 35 -2.95 21.66 18.54
CA ASP A 35 -2.15 22.43 19.49
C ASP A 35 -0.67 22.43 19.07
N ASP A 36 -0.26 23.66 18.74
CA ASP A 36 1.10 24.17 18.61
C ASP A 36 1.99 23.77 17.42
N GLY A 37 2.41 24.86 16.76
CA GLY A 37 3.67 24.96 16.06
C GLY A 37 3.51 25.06 14.55
N ASN A 38 3.73 26.28 14.04
CA ASN A 38 4.07 26.60 12.66
C ASN A 38 5.30 25.79 12.22
N ALA A 39 5.10 24.50 11.92
CA ALA A 39 6.09 23.65 11.31
C ALA A 39 6.03 23.91 9.80
N GLU A 40 7.07 24.54 9.27
CA GLU A 40 7.29 24.60 7.83
C GLU A 40 7.24 23.17 7.28
N PRO A 41 6.42 22.89 6.26
CA PRO A 41 6.30 21.54 5.72
C PRO A 41 7.68 21.09 5.28
N GLN A 42 8.19 20.03 5.91
CA GLN A 42 9.46 19.45 5.48
C GLN A 42 9.25 18.83 4.11
N PRO A 43 10.13 19.11 3.14
CA PRO A 43 10.06 18.46 1.85
C PRO A 43 10.18 16.96 2.10
N LEU A 44 9.17 16.22 1.64
CA LEU A 44 9.17 14.78 1.61
C LEU A 44 10.29 14.37 0.65
N ILE A 45 11.47 14.04 1.18
CA ILE A 45 12.51 13.36 0.38
C ILE A 45 12.02 11.92 0.27
N LEU A 46 11.15 11.67 -0.70
CA LEU A 46 10.93 10.34 -1.22
C LEU A 46 12.25 9.98 -1.91
N ASP A 47 12.99 9.01 -1.37
CA ASP A 47 14.10 8.41 -2.10
C ASP A 47 13.57 7.95 -3.47
N ASP A 48 14.35 8.15 -4.53
CA ASP A 48 14.05 7.74 -5.91
C ASP A 48 13.77 6.22 -6.06
N GLU A 49 13.87 5.45 -4.97
CA GLU A 49 13.47 4.05 -4.86
C GLU A 49 11.95 3.86 -4.62
N LEU A 50 11.21 4.93 -4.32
CA LEU A 50 9.75 4.97 -4.11
C LEU A 50 8.97 5.47 -5.34
N ASP A 51 9.58 5.43 -6.53
CA ASP A 51 8.98 5.92 -7.77
C ASP A 51 7.68 5.15 -8.08
N GLY A 52 6.53 5.78 -7.80
CA GLY A 52 5.19 5.23 -8.02
C GLY A 52 4.28 5.16 -6.79
N MET A 53 4.78 5.43 -5.58
CA MET A 53 3.90 5.63 -4.41
C MET A 53 3.50 7.10 -4.33
N ASP A 54 2.28 7.42 -4.75
CA ASP A 54 1.67 8.68 -4.33
C ASP A 54 1.46 8.67 -2.80
N SER A 55 1.20 9.83 -2.22
CA SER A 55 1.08 10.03 -0.77
C SER A 55 -0.02 9.20 -0.08
N ASP A 56 -0.81 8.41 -0.82
CA ASP A 56 -1.91 7.61 -0.28
C ASP A 56 -2.08 6.19 -0.89
N GLY A 57 -1.42 5.84 -2.00
CA GLY A 57 -2.05 4.94 -2.96
C GLY A 57 -1.26 3.69 -3.30
N VAL A 58 -1.76 2.55 -2.86
CA VAL A 58 -1.41 1.25 -3.45
C VAL A 58 -1.74 1.28 -4.95
N VAL A 59 -0.77 1.00 -5.81
CA VAL A 59 -0.97 0.90 -7.26
C VAL A 59 -1.31 -0.54 -7.62
N LEU A 60 -2.43 -0.73 -8.31
CA LEU A 60 -2.89 -2.02 -8.80
C LEU A 60 -2.84 -2.06 -10.33
N THR A 61 -2.01 -2.95 -10.87
CA THR A 61 -1.91 -3.19 -12.32
C THR A 61 -2.42 -4.57 -12.66
N MET A 62 -3.35 -4.67 -13.61
CA MET A 62 -3.76 -5.96 -14.20
C MET A 62 -2.64 -6.51 -15.09
N VAL A 63 -2.32 -7.79 -14.91
CA VAL A 63 -1.32 -8.52 -15.71
C VAL A 63 -2.00 -9.73 -16.36
N LEU A 64 -1.74 -9.97 -17.64
CA LEU A 64 -2.16 -11.19 -18.33
C LEU A 64 -0.93 -12.07 -18.56
N GLY A 65 -0.86 -13.20 -17.86
CA GLY A 65 0.21 -14.19 -18.01
C GLY A 65 -0.25 -15.43 -18.78
N GLN A 66 0.68 -16.34 -19.06
CA GLN A 66 0.37 -17.64 -19.67
C GLN A 66 -0.59 -18.49 -18.82
N GLU A 67 -0.56 -18.31 -17.49
CA GLU A 67 -1.38 -19.07 -16.54
C GLU A 67 -2.78 -18.46 -16.30
N GLY A 68 -3.06 -17.28 -16.87
CA GLY A 68 -4.32 -16.56 -16.68
C GLY A 68 -4.14 -15.11 -16.22
N PRO A 69 -5.22 -14.46 -15.74
CA PRO A 69 -5.16 -13.11 -15.20
C PRO A 69 -4.40 -13.08 -13.87
N GLY A 70 -3.74 -11.96 -13.61
CA GLY A 70 -2.99 -11.68 -12.39
C GLY A 70 -2.94 -10.19 -12.08
N LEU A 71 -2.32 -9.87 -10.95
CA LEU A 71 -2.20 -8.52 -10.41
C LEU A 71 -0.73 -8.24 -10.05
N SER A 72 -0.24 -7.06 -10.43
CA SER A 72 0.95 -6.47 -9.82
C SER A 72 0.50 -5.38 -8.86
N ILE A 73 0.81 -5.56 -7.59
CA ILE A 73 0.46 -4.65 -6.49
C ILE A 73 1.74 -3.97 -6.04
N LEU A 74 1.84 -2.66 -6.25
CA LEU A 74 2.88 -1.84 -5.64
C LEU A 74 2.25 -1.15 -4.43
N GLY A 75 2.71 -1.49 -3.24
CA GLY A 75 2.10 -1.05 -2.00
C GLY A 75 3.09 -1.17 -0.85
N TRP A 76 2.71 -0.80 0.36
CA TRP A 76 3.67 -0.76 1.45
C TRP A 76 4.12 -2.16 1.87
N PRO A 77 5.43 -2.37 2.15
CA PRO A 77 5.91 -3.62 2.75
C PRO A 77 5.10 -3.99 4.00
N GLY A 78 5.00 -5.26 4.37
CA GLY A 78 4.27 -5.76 5.53
C GLY A 78 2.75 -5.62 5.52
N GLU A 79 2.15 -4.97 4.52
CA GLU A 79 0.69 -4.95 4.37
C GLU A 79 0.18 -6.30 3.85
N ILE A 80 -0.99 -6.71 4.35
CA ILE A 80 -1.69 -7.91 3.90
C ILE A 80 -2.87 -7.46 3.06
N TYR A 81 -2.97 -7.97 1.83
CA TYR A 81 -4.06 -7.67 0.92
C TYR A 81 -4.94 -8.91 0.75
N LEU A 82 -6.24 -8.76 0.98
CA LEU A 82 -7.22 -9.69 0.43
C LEU A 82 -7.55 -9.28 -1.00
N ILE A 83 -7.37 -10.22 -1.92
CA ILE A 83 -7.71 -10.07 -3.32
C ILE A 83 -9.13 -10.58 -3.51
N GLU A 84 -9.98 -9.72 -4.06
CA GLU A 84 -11.36 -10.04 -4.36
C GLU A 84 -11.63 -10.00 -5.85
N SER A 85 -12.54 -10.84 -6.30
CA SER A 85 -12.99 -10.93 -7.68
C SER A 85 -14.51 -10.83 -7.77
N SER A 86 -15.00 -10.22 -8.85
CA SER A 86 -16.43 -10.11 -9.15
C SER A 86 -16.69 -10.29 -10.64
N SER A 87 -17.85 -10.85 -11.01
CA SER A 87 -18.31 -10.94 -12.40
C SER A 87 -19.29 -9.84 -12.80
N ASP A 88 -19.80 -9.07 -11.84
CA ASP A 88 -20.89 -8.11 -12.04
C ASP A 88 -20.69 -6.75 -11.34
N LEU A 89 -19.60 -6.59 -10.57
CA LEU A 89 -19.28 -5.45 -9.71
C LEU A 89 -20.14 -5.31 -8.45
N ASP A 90 -21.14 -6.18 -8.26
CA ASP A 90 -22.03 -6.18 -7.10
C ASP A 90 -21.60 -7.24 -6.07
N ASP A 91 -21.40 -8.48 -6.53
CA ASP A 91 -21.01 -9.60 -5.69
C ASP A 91 -19.50 -9.84 -5.76
N TRP A 92 -18.82 -9.64 -4.63
CA TRP A 92 -17.36 -9.78 -4.50
C TRP A 92 -16.99 -10.97 -3.63
N ILE A 93 -16.13 -11.84 -4.15
CA ILE A 93 -15.62 -13.02 -3.44
C ILE A 93 -14.11 -12.92 -3.23
N GLY A 94 -13.64 -13.35 -2.05
CA GLY A 94 -12.20 -13.47 -1.77
C GLY A 94 -11.58 -14.63 -2.54
N VAL A 95 -10.51 -14.38 -3.28
CA VAL A 95 -9.84 -15.36 -4.15
C VAL A 95 -8.38 -15.60 -3.79
N GLY A 96 -7.81 -14.73 -2.96
CA GLY A 96 -6.45 -14.90 -2.45
C GLY A 96 -6.15 -13.90 -1.34
N GLU A 97 -5.16 -14.24 -0.53
CA GLU A 97 -4.57 -13.35 0.47
C GLU A 97 -3.05 -13.33 0.24
N VAL A 98 -2.47 -12.14 0.24
CA VAL A 98 -1.04 -11.96 -0.03
C VAL A 98 -0.43 -10.99 0.98
N THR A 99 0.72 -11.37 1.54
CA THR A 99 1.57 -10.46 2.31
C THR A 99 2.53 -9.77 1.35
N ASN A 100 2.57 -8.45 1.41
CA ASN A 100 3.51 -7.66 0.64
C ASN A 100 4.83 -7.49 1.38
N ASP A 101 5.71 -8.49 1.39
CA ASP A 101 6.91 -8.43 2.25
C ASP A 101 7.93 -7.35 1.83
N VAL A 102 7.99 -7.02 0.53
CA VAL A 102 9.09 -6.22 -0.06
C VAL A 102 8.62 -4.96 -0.78
N GLY A 103 7.33 -4.63 -0.71
CA GLY A 103 6.75 -3.44 -1.34
C GLY A 103 6.18 -3.68 -2.74
N ARG A 104 6.31 -4.90 -3.26
CA ARG A 104 5.65 -5.34 -4.48
C ARG A 104 5.17 -6.79 -4.35
N VAL A 105 3.97 -7.06 -4.84
CA VAL A 105 3.42 -8.40 -5.02
C VAL A 105 3.11 -8.64 -6.48
N ASN A 106 3.47 -9.82 -6.98
CA ASN A 106 2.93 -10.36 -8.23
C ASN A 106 2.08 -11.57 -7.86
N TRP A 107 0.79 -11.51 -8.16
CA TRP A 107 -0.18 -12.54 -7.86
C TRP A 107 -0.84 -13.04 -9.15
N SER A 108 -1.07 -14.34 -9.25
CA SER A 108 -1.81 -14.98 -10.34
C SER A 108 -3.10 -15.56 -9.78
N ASP A 109 -4.20 -15.43 -10.51
CA ASP A 109 -5.47 -16.03 -10.09
C ASP A 109 -5.36 -17.56 -10.09
N PRO A 110 -5.48 -18.24 -8.93
CA PRO A 110 -5.27 -19.68 -8.84
C PRO A 110 -6.34 -20.48 -9.58
N ARG A 111 -7.45 -19.84 -9.99
CA ARG A 111 -8.51 -20.47 -10.77
C ARG A 111 -8.15 -20.59 -12.26
N GLY A 112 -7.09 -19.92 -12.72
CA GLY A 112 -6.60 -19.99 -14.09
C GLY A 112 -7.48 -19.22 -15.08
N ASP A 113 -7.74 -19.79 -16.26
CA ASP A 113 -8.57 -19.16 -17.29
C ASP A 113 -10.06 -19.11 -16.87
N LEU A 114 -10.57 -17.90 -16.68
CA LEU A 114 -11.92 -17.66 -16.16
C LEU A 114 -12.98 -17.54 -17.26
N GLY A 115 -12.59 -17.46 -18.55
CA GLY A 115 -13.48 -17.46 -19.73
C GLY A 115 -14.57 -16.37 -19.81
N LYS A 116 -14.73 -15.55 -18.77
CA LYS A 116 -15.69 -14.45 -18.62
C LYS A 116 -14.98 -13.21 -18.08
N VAL A 117 -15.63 -12.05 -18.20
CA VAL A 117 -15.15 -10.82 -17.58
C VAL A 117 -15.07 -11.03 -16.07
N ASN A 118 -13.91 -10.73 -15.50
CA ASN A 118 -13.68 -10.71 -14.06
C ASN A 118 -13.04 -9.38 -13.70
N PHE A 119 -13.61 -8.74 -12.69
CA PHE A 119 -13.08 -7.54 -12.08
C PHE A 119 -12.31 -7.93 -10.82
N TYR A 120 -11.30 -7.13 -10.50
CA TYR A 120 -10.47 -7.34 -9.32
C TYR A 120 -10.42 -6.06 -8.51
N ARG A 121 -10.41 -6.24 -7.19
CA ARG A 121 -10.05 -5.19 -6.23
C ARG A 121 -9.21 -5.82 -5.13
N ILE A 122 -8.53 -4.96 -4.39
CA ILE A 122 -7.81 -5.36 -3.19
C ILE A 122 -8.42 -4.68 -1.99
N ARG A 123 -8.38 -5.35 -0.83
CA ARG A 123 -8.73 -4.78 0.46
C ARG A 123 -7.54 -4.94 1.39
N LEU A 124 -7.14 -3.84 2.02
CA LEU A 124 -6.15 -3.89 3.09
C LEU A 124 -6.77 -4.64 4.29
N MET A 125 -6.03 -5.58 4.83
CA MET A 125 -6.37 -6.29 6.06
C MET A 125 -5.65 -5.60 7.22
N ASP A 126 -6.39 -5.27 8.29
CA ASP A 126 -5.85 -4.67 9.52
C ASP A 126 -5.13 -5.70 10.40
#